data_AF-A0A7C3UHB3-F1
#
_entry.id   AF-A0A7C3UHB3-F1
#
_cell.length_a   1.000
_cell.length_b   1.000
_cell.length_c   1.000
_cell.angle_alpha   90.00
_cell.angle_beta   90.00
_cell.angle_gamma   90.00
#
_symmetry.space_group_name_H-M   'P 1'
#
loop_
_entity.id
_entity.type
_entity.pdbx_description
1 polymer ?
#
loop_
_entity_poly.entity_id
_entity_poly.type
_entity_poly.pdbx_seq_one_letter_code
_entity_poly.pdbx_strand_id
1 'polypeptide(L)'
;MRRSLTLFIVIIALIINMSVSVFAKWDKSRDGDLDGYIRSVCFINENKGWAVGDNGTVLFTSDGGAKWDMMQIPEIKESDLYADLYDVHFVDEKNGWACGDLFKGSGVIISTKDGGKRWDRQVSGVATALYGIFFIDAKNGWAVGGNGTILVTQTGGTKWTPLVQGRANANIGEGDPGFWDIQFVTPQKGWVVGENGTIKMTADGGKTWVAQKCNTDSNLSAVKFVNENVGWAVGEGGTIVATTDGGKTWTVQNSGLSEEWFYGVDFVSEQEGFVVGDYSTILHTTDGGKTWKVERTGKTKGVEKVTIYDISAPKPNVAFAVAQWGLILKYNP
;
A
#
# COMPACT_ATOMS: atom_id res chain seq x y z
N MET A 1 66.47 -50.91 -17.95
CA MET A 1 65.26 -51.37 -17.25
C MET A 1 64.79 -50.23 -16.36
N ARG A 2 63.63 -49.62 -16.69
CA ARG A 2 62.70 -48.74 -15.93
C ARG A 2 63.25 -47.70 -14.93
N ARG A 3 62.80 -46.44 -14.85
CA ARG A 3 61.82 -45.61 -15.59
C ARG A 3 62.06 -44.15 -15.12
N SER A 4 62.14 -43.21 -16.06
CA SER A 4 62.12 -41.76 -15.79
C SER A 4 60.71 -41.34 -15.38
N LEU A 5 60.58 -40.56 -14.30
CA LEU A 5 59.31 -40.04 -13.79
C LEU A 5 59.16 -38.59 -14.28
N THR A 6 58.51 -38.40 -15.41
CA THR A 6 58.13 -37.07 -15.91
C THR A 6 56.87 -36.62 -15.17
N LEU A 7 57.00 -35.60 -14.31
CA LEU A 7 55.91 -34.98 -13.57
C LEU A 7 55.08 -34.10 -14.52
N PHE A 8 53.90 -34.59 -14.94
CA PHE A 8 52.91 -33.76 -15.62
C PHE A 8 52.12 -32.96 -14.58
N ILE A 9 52.38 -31.65 -14.50
CA ILE A 9 51.50 -30.72 -13.78
C ILE A 9 50.31 -30.44 -14.70
N VAL A 10 49.18 -31.09 -14.42
CA VAL A 10 47.89 -30.74 -15.01
C VAL A 10 47.37 -29.53 -14.24
N ILE A 11 47.48 -28.34 -14.84
CA ILE A 11 46.78 -27.14 -14.36
C ILE A 11 45.30 -27.33 -14.71
N ILE A 12 44.53 -27.84 -13.75
CA ILE A 12 43.07 -27.76 -13.80
C ILE A 12 42.73 -26.30 -13.49
N ALA A 13 42.48 -25.52 -14.54
CA ALA A 13 41.83 -24.23 -14.41
C ALA A 13 40.41 -24.49 -13.87
N LEU A 14 40.24 -24.26 -12.57
CA LEU A 14 38.93 -24.18 -11.95
C LEU A 14 38.25 -22.94 -12.55
N ILE A 15 37.40 -23.14 -13.56
CA ILE A 15 36.45 -22.12 -13.97
C ILE A 15 35.46 -22.04 -12.80
N ILE A 16 35.75 -21.16 -11.84
CA ILE A 16 34.74 -20.69 -10.91
C ILE A 16 33.73 -20.00 -11.81
N ASN A 17 32.62 -20.70 -12.04
CA ASN A 17 31.43 -20.12 -12.62
C ASN A 17 30.92 -19.10 -11.60
N MET A 18 31.52 -17.91 -11.59
CA MET A 18 30.88 -16.74 -11.01
C MET A 18 29.67 -16.48 -11.89
N SER A 19 28.58 -17.18 -11.58
CA SER A 19 27.27 -16.57 -11.76
C SER A 19 27.37 -15.26 -11.01
N VAL A 20 27.48 -14.15 -11.73
CA VAL A 20 27.09 -12.87 -11.20
C VAL A 20 25.62 -13.08 -10.82
N SER A 21 25.35 -13.43 -9.56
CA SER A 21 24.02 -13.23 -9.03
C SER A 21 23.84 -11.73 -9.15
N VAL A 22 23.07 -11.31 -10.14
CA VAL A 22 22.44 -10.00 -10.11
C VAL A 22 21.77 -9.98 -8.75
N PHE A 23 22.34 -9.23 -7.79
CA PHE A 23 21.82 -9.21 -6.43
C PHE A 23 20.35 -8.88 -6.55
N ALA A 24 19.49 -9.73 -5.99
CA ALA A 24 18.07 -9.44 -5.96
C ALA A 24 17.94 -8.11 -5.20
N LYS A 25 17.38 -7.08 -5.83
CA LYS A 25 17.22 -5.76 -5.19
C LYS A 25 16.23 -5.77 -4.02
N TRP A 26 15.65 -6.92 -3.72
CA TRP A 26 14.59 -7.09 -2.74
C TRP A 26 14.94 -8.27 -1.85
N ASP A 27 15.33 -7.96 -0.63
CA ASP A 27 15.61 -8.94 0.40
C ASP A 27 14.40 -9.10 1.32
N LYS A 28 14.31 -10.26 1.98
CA LYS A 28 13.33 -10.45 3.05
C LYS A 28 13.73 -9.60 4.24
N SER A 29 12.85 -8.69 4.63
CA SER A 29 12.88 -7.96 5.90
C SER A 29 12.18 -8.76 7.01
N ARG A 30 11.21 -9.59 6.64
CA ARG A 30 10.52 -10.54 7.52
C ARG A 30 10.12 -11.78 6.72
N ASP A 31 10.19 -12.96 7.34
CA ASP A 31 9.67 -14.20 6.74
C ASP A 31 8.14 -14.25 6.73
N GLY A 32 7.59 -14.94 5.72
CA GLY A 32 6.16 -15.19 5.60
C GLY A 32 5.71 -16.38 6.45
N ASP A 33 5.70 -16.22 7.77
CA ASP A 33 5.39 -17.26 8.75
C ASP A 33 4.09 -17.01 9.56
N LEU A 34 3.28 -16.04 9.14
CA LEU A 34 1.99 -15.71 9.77
C LEU A 34 0.83 -16.48 9.14
N ASP A 35 -0.18 -16.80 9.95
CA ASP A 35 -1.46 -17.40 9.56
C ASP A 35 -2.46 -16.34 9.03
N GLY A 36 -1.95 -15.36 8.30
CA GLY A 36 -2.69 -14.18 7.81
C GLY A 36 -1.82 -13.28 6.93
N TYR A 37 -2.44 -12.35 6.21
CA TYR A 37 -1.74 -11.46 5.29
C TYR A 37 -1.46 -10.11 5.93
N ILE A 38 -0.38 -9.46 5.53
CA ILE A 38 -0.18 -8.04 5.82
C ILE A 38 -0.73 -7.26 4.64
N ARG A 39 -1.65 -6.34 4.90
CA ARG A 39 -2.45 -5.63 3.90
C ARG A 39 -1.92 -4.26 3.56
N SER A 40 -1.37 -3.54 4.54
CA SER A 40 -0.89 -2.17 4.38
C SER A 40 0.33 -1.89 5.25
N VAL A 41 1.17 -0.98 4.80
CA VAL A 41 2.41 -0.57 5.45
C VAL A 41 2.60 0.95 5.38
N CYS A 42 2.95 1.55 6.50
CA CYS A 42 3.23 2.98 6.58
C CYS A 42 4.58 3.22 7.25
N PHE A 43 5.53 3.79 6.50
CA PHE A 43 6.77 4.33 7.05
C PHE A 43 6.72 5.86 7.10
N ILE A 44 7.05 6.42 8.26
CA ILE A 44 7.16 7.89 8.44
C ILE A 44 8.59 8.38 8.19
N ASN A 45 9.55 7.47 8.15
CA ASN A 45 10.96 7.68 7.79
C ASN A 45 11.60 6.32 7.50
N GLU A 46 12.89 6.28 7.19
CA GLU A 46 13.59 5.05 6.82
C GLU A 46 13.73 4.01 7.95
N ASN A 47 13.50 4.40 9.20
CA ASN A 47 13.71 3.56 10.38
C ASN A 47 12.41 3.10 11.02
N LYS A 48 11.37 3.93 11.00
CA LYS A 48 10.10 3.69 11.71
C LYS A 48 8.96 3.42 10.75
N GLY A 49 8.37 2.24 10.90
CA GLY A 49 7.21 1.82 10.12
C GLY A 49 6.29 0.88 10.88
N TRP A 50 5.04 0.85 10.45
CA TRP A 50 3.98 -0.01 10.95
C TRP A 50 3.36 -0.77 9.79
N ALA A 51 2.95 -2.00 10.05
CA ALA A 51 2.27 -2.83 9.08
C ALA A 51 1.05 -3.47 9.74
N VAL A 52 -0.07 -3.51 9.04
CA VAL A 52 -1.32 -4.09 9.56
C VAL A 52 -1.87 -5.15 8.62
N GLY A 53 -2.71 -6.03 9.14
CA GLY A 53 -3.30 -7.06 8.30
C GLY A 53 -4.37 -7.89 8.97
N ASP A 54 -4.52 -9.10 8.44
CA ASP A 54 -5.56 -10.05 8.84
C ASP A 54 -5.43 -10.41 10.32
N ASN A 55 -6.54 -10.79 10.92
CA ASN A 55 -6.61 -11.22 12.32
C ASN A 55 -6.10 -10.18 13.34
N GLY A 56 -6.24 -8.89 13.03
CA GLY A 56 -5.78 -7.79 13.86
C GLY A 56 -4.26 -7.71 13.96
N THR A 57 -3.55 -8.26 12.97
CA THR A 57 -2.09 -8.21 12.95
C THR A 57 -1.63 -6.75 12.93
N VAL A 58 -0.76 -6.38 13.87
CA VAL A 58 -0.04 -5.11 13.86
C VAL A 58 1.43 -5.39 14.13
N LEU A 59 2.29 -4.98 13.21
CA LEU A 59 3.73 -5.06 13.33
C LEU A 59 4.33 -3.66 13.38
N PHE A 60 5.44 -3.52 14.09
CA PHE A 60 6.20 -2.28 14.20
C PHE A 60 7.69 -2.55 14.01
N THR A 61 8.37 -1.65 13.32
CA THR A 61 9.83 -1.60 13.26
C THR A 61 10.33 -0.22 13.66
N SER A 62 11.47 -0.18 14.35
CA SER A 62 12.18 1.06 14.69
C SER A 62 13.62 1.10 14.15
N ASP A 63 14.02 0.07 13.42
CA ASP A 63 15.38 -0.15 12.89
C ASP A 63 15.38 -0.37 11.36
N GLY A 64 14.36 0.14 10.67
CA GLY A 64 14.26 0.10 9.22
C GLY A 64 14.01 -1.31 8.69
N GLY A 65 13.19 -2.07 9.39
CA GLY A 65 12.80 -3.43 9.04
C GLY A 65 13.91 -4.47 9.23
N ALA A 66 14.93 -4.19 10.04
CA ALA A 66 15.85 -5.25 10.46
C ALA A 66 15.17 -6.19 11.46
N LYS A 67 14.24 -5.66 12.26
CA LYS A 67 13.34 -6.42 13.13
C LYS A 67 11.93 -5.84 13.08
N TRP A 68 10.95 -6.75 13.13
CA TRP A 68 9.53 -6.43 13.28
C TRP A 68 8.99 -7.02 14.57
N ASP A 69 8.49 -6.16 15.45
CA ASP A 69 7.84 -6.54 16.70
C ASP A 69 6.32 -6.63 16.48
N MET A 70 5.70 -7.72 16.93
CA MET A 70 4.25 -7.84 16.95
C MET A 70 3.68 -7.04 18.12
N MET A 71 2.79 -6.10 17.80
CA MET A 71 2.17 -5.22 18.79
C MET A 71 0.89 -5.86 19.32
N GLN A 72 0.66 -5.75 20.62
CA GLN A 72 -0.58 -6.22 21.22
C GLN A 72 -1.69 -5.21 20.94
N ILE A 73 -2.74 -5.63 20.22
CA ILE A 73 -4.03 -4.94 20.31
C ILE A 73 -4.63 -5.36 21.66
N PRO A 74 -5.03 -4.43 22.55
CA PRO A 74 -5.67 -4.81 23.80
C PRO A 74 -6.86 -5.72 23.49
N GLU A 75 -7.03 -6.78 24.28
CA GLU A 75 -8.12 -7.77 24.13
C GLU A 75 -9.44 -7.06 23.81
N ILE A 76 -9.83 -7.13 22.54
CA ILE A 76 -11.21 -6.87 22.16
C ILE A 76 -11.94 -8.13 22.63
N LYS A 77 -12.38 -8.09 23.88
CA LYS A 77 -12.96 -9.19 24.67
C LYS A 77 -13.63 -10.25 23.79
N GLU A 78 -13.11 -11.48 23.90
CA GLU A 78 -13.56 -12.84 23.54
C GLU A 78 -14.83 -13.13 22.68
N SER A 79 -15.55 -12.14 22.13
CA SER A 79 -16.71 -12.30 21.25
C SER A 79 -16.57 -11.55 19.92
N ASP A 80 -15.62 -10.62 19.79
CA ASP A 80 -15.36 -9.92 18.54
C ASP A 80 -14.17 -10.59 17.85
N LEU A 81 -14.47 -11.64 17.09
CA LEU A 81 -13.54 -12.29 16.18
C LEU A 81 -12.78 -11.21 15.38
N TYR A 82 -11.46 -11.21 15.56
CA TYR A 82 -10.43 -10.85 14.57
C TYR A 82 -10.89 -9.85 13.50
N ALA A 83 -10.51 -8.57 13.67
CA ALA A 83 -10.69 -7.58 12.62
C ALA A 83 -9.63 -7.78 11.54
N ASP A 84 -10.02 -7.78 10.27
CA ASP A 84 -9.04 -7.67 9.19
C ASP A 84 -8.79 -6.18 8.95
N LEU A 85 -7.54 -5.75 9.11
CA LEU A 85 -7.13 -4.37 8.90
C LEU A 85 -6.59 -4.22 7.48
N TYR A 86 -7.24 -3.39 6.67
CA TYR A 86 -6.91 -3.21 5.26
C TYR A 86 -5.94 -2.06 5.01
N ASP A 87 -5.99 -1.00 5.82
CA ASP A 87 -5.12 0.16 5.64
C ASP A 87 -4.64 0.76 6.98
N VAL A 88 -3.45 1.34 6.98
CA VAL A 88 -2.82 2.01 8.12
C VAL A 88 -2.15 3.32 7.72
N HIS A 89 -2.36 4.34 8.54
CA HIS A 89 -1.73 5.64 8.34
C HIS A 89 -1.18 6.20 9.64
N PHE A 90 0.08 6.63 9.62
CA PHE A 90 0.74 7.34 10.71
C PHE A 90 1.17 8.73 10.24
N VAL A 91 0.82 9.76 11.03
CA VAL A 91 1.22 11.16 10.75
C VAL A 91 2.48 11.56 11.51
N ASP A 92 2.80 10.85 12.58
CA ASP A 92 4.00 11.02 13.38
C ASP A 92 4.31 9.72 14.16
N GLU A 93 5.32 9.76 15.03
CA GLU A 93 5.76 8.59 15.79
C GLU A 93 4.76 8.07 16.85
N LYS A 94 3.69 8.82 17.12
CA LYS A 94 2.73 8.56 18.19
C LYS A 94 1.34 8.29 17.65
N ASN A 95 0.91 9.08 16.67
CA ASN A 95 -0.46 9.14 16.20
C ASN A 95 -0.62 8.33 14.91
N GLY A 96 -1.43 7.27 14.99
CA GLY A 96 -1.75 6.42 13.85
C GLY A 96 -3.17 5.88 13.91
N TRP A 97 -3.68 5.50 12.75
CA TRP A 97 -5.01 4.93 12.55
C TRP A 97 -4.94 3.74 11.61
N ALA A 98 -5.81 2.77 11.82
CA ALA A 98 -6.02 1.68 10.87
C ALA A 98 -7.53 1.45 10.68
N CYS A 99 -7.92 1.05 9.48
CA CYS A 99 -9.30 0.70 9.16
C CYS A 99 -9.41 -0.71 8.58
N GLY A 100 -10.63 -1.23 8.58
CA GLY A 100 -10.89 -2.58 8.14
C GLY A 100 -12.34 -2.98 8.33
N ASP A 101 -12.59 -4.26 8.58
CA ASP A 101 -13.88 -4.78 9.01
C ASP A 101 -13.79 -5.80 10.15
N LEU A 102 -14.91 -5.96 10.85
CA LEU A 102 -15.12 -7.04 11.82
C LEU A 102 -15.72 -8.25 11.11
N PHE A 103 -15.51 -9.45 11.67
CA PHE A 103 -16.21 -10.66 11.23
C PHE A 103 -17.73 -10.40 11.12
N LYS A 104 -18.26 -10.42 9.88
CA LYS A 104 -19.62 -9.97 9.42
C LYS A 104 -19.70 -8.61 8.71
N GLY A 105 -18.58 -7.99 8.31
CA GLY A 105 -18.52 -6.89 7.34
C GLY A 105 -18.74 -5.49 7.90
N SER A 106 -18.75 -5.32 9.24
CA SER A 106 -18.91 -3.99 9.86
C SER A 106 -17.59 -3.22 9.89
N GLY A 107 -17.53 -2.07 9.24
CA GLY A 107 -16.33 -1.24 9.17
C GLY A 107 -15.79 -0.85 10.53
N VAL A 108 -14.51 -1.14 10.77
CA VAL A 108 -13.80 -0.81 12.01
C VAL A 108 -12.77 0.27 11.75
N ILE A 109 -12.58 1.12 12.76
CA ILE A 109 -11.46 2.07 12.84
C ILE A 109 -10.84 1.89 14.22
N ILE A 110 -9.52 1.79 14.27
CA ILE A 110 -8.73 1.81 15.50
C ILE A 110 -7.70 2.94 15.42
N SER A 111 -7.31 3.48 16.57
CA SER A 111 -6.31 4.54 16.64
C SER A 111 -5.33 4.33 17.78
N THR A 112 -4.12 4.83 17.63
CA THR A 112 -3.08 4.87 18.66
C THR A 112 -2.61 6.31 18.87
N LYS A 113 -2.17 6.60 20.10
CA LYS A 113 -1.52 7.87 20.50
C LYS A 113 -0.14 7.64 21.13
N ASP A 114 0.35 6.41 21.07
CA ASP A 114 1.59 5.97 21.71
C ASP A 114 2.49 5.13 20.78
N GLY A 115 2.31 5.27 19.47
CA GLY A 115 3.14 4.62 18.45
C GLY A 115 2.77 3.15 18.23
N GLY A 116 1.50 2.80 18.45
CA GLY A 116 0.97 1.46 18.25
C GLY A 116 1.15 0.52 19.44
N LYS A 117 1.62 1.00 20.60
CA LYS A 117 1.70 0.21 21.84
C LYS A 117 0.33 -0.12 22.39
N ARG A 118 -0.63 0.79 22.19
CA ARG A 118 -2.04 0.59 22.47
C ARG A 118 -2.86 1.12 21.32
N TRP A 119 -3.88 0.35 20.96
CA TRP A 119 -4.90 0.72 19.98
C TRP A 119 -6.27 0.78 20.66
N ASP A 120 -6.98 1.87 20.44
CA ASP A 120 -8.35 2.06 20.93
C ASP A 120 -9.31 2.12 19.74
N ARG A 121 -10.42 1.36 19.85
CA ARG A 121 -11.48 1.34 18.83
C ARG A 121 -12.23 2.67 18.77
N GLN A 122 -12.49 3.14 17.56
CA GLN A 122 -13.33 4.29 17.27
C GLN A 122 -14.65 3.85 16.64
N VAL A 123 -15.73 4.58 16.93
CA VAL A 123 -17.04 4.29 16.35
C VAL A 123 -17.09 4.90 14.94
N SER A 124 -17.04 4.04 13.92
CA SER A 124 -17.15 4.43 12.50
C SER A 124 -18.56 4.89 12.12
N GLY A 125 -19.59 4.26 12.71
CA GLY A 125 -21.00 4.54 12.43
C GLY A 125 -21.53 3.92 11.14
N VAL A 126 -20.78 3.01 10.51
CA VAL A 126 -21.16 2.33 9.26
C VAL A 126 -21.12 0.81 9.39
N ALA A 127 -21.92 0.13 8.57
CA ALA A 127 -22.06 -1.33 8.55
C ALA A 127 -21.37 -2.01 7.36
N THR A 128 -20.55 -1.26 6.61
CA THR A 128 -19.78 -1.74 5.46
C THR A 128 -18.29 -1.66 5.76
N ALA A 129 -17.50 -2.51 5.13
CA ALA A 129 -16.05 -2.52 5.28
C ALA A 129 -15.43 -1.18 4.87
N LEU A 130 -14.34 -0.80 5.56
CA LEU A 130 -13.52 0.36 5.24
C LEU A 130 -12.18 -0.12 4.69
N TYR A 131 -11.85 0.30 3.48
CA TYR A 131 -10.71 -0.19 2.72
C TYR A 131 -9.50 0.75 2.74
N GLY A 132 -9.72 2.07 2.87
CA GLY A 132 -8.64 3.07 2.91
C GLY A 132 -8.85 4.10 4.02
N ILE A 133 -7.76 4.57 4.62
CA ILE A 133 -7.75 5.59 5.68
C ILE A 133 -6.56 6.54 5.51
N PHE A 134 -6.84 7.84 5.58
CA PHE A 134 -5.81 8.85 5.42
C PHE A 134 -5.96 9.96 6.47
N PHE A 135 -4.85 10.42 7.03
CA PHE A 135 -4.80 11.58 7.92
C PHE A 135 -3.75 12.56 7.44
N ILE A 136 -4.12 13.83 7.26
CA ILE A 136 -3.15 14.89 6.91
C ILE A 136 -2.43 15.43 8.15
N ASP A 137 -3.08 15.31 9.31
CA ASP A 137 -2.55 15.66 10.62
C ASP A 137 -3.29 14.86 11.71
N ALA A 138 -2.94 15.07 12.97
CA ALA A 138 -3.51 14.28 14.07
C ALA A 138 -5.00 14.52 14.37
N LYS A 139 -5.66 15.44 13.65
CA LYS A 139 -7.07 15.80 13.82
C LYS A 139 -7.90 15.52 12.57
N ASN A 140 -7.37 15.83 11.40
CA ASN A 140 -8.08 15.82 10.13
C ASN A 140 -7.79 14.51 9.37
N GLY A 141 -8.83 13.70 9.19
CA GLY A 141 -8.72 12.42 8.52
C GLY A 141 -10.00 11.98 7.80
N TRP A 142 -9.82 11.03 6.90
CA TRP A 142 -10.85 10.48 6.03
C TRP A 142 -10.72 8.96 5.98
N ALA A 143 -11.84 8.28 5.83
CA ALA A 143 -11.87 6.83 5.60
C ALA A 143 -12.90 6.50 4.51
N VAL A 144 -12.60 5.50 3.69
CA VAL A 144 -13.45 5.10 2.57
C VAL A 144 -13.71 3.60 2.55
N GLY A 145 -14.74 3.16 1.85
CA GLY A 145 -15.06 1.75 1.77
C GLY A 145 -16.21 1.39 0.84
N GLY A 146 -16.82 0.24 1.11
CA GLY A 146 -17.89 -0.31 0.27
C GLY A 146 -19.11 0.61 0.16
N ASN A 147 -19.88 0.43 -0.91
CA ASN A 147 -21.10 1.20 -1.23
C ASN A 147 -20.87 2.72 -1.28
N GLY A 148 -19.73 3.16 -1.82
CA GLY A 148 -19.36 4.57 -1.94
C GLY A 148 -19.18 5.29 -0.59
N THR A 149 -18.89 4.55 0.48
CA THR A 149 -18.77 5.15 1.82
C THR A 149 -17.58 6.09 1.91
N ILE A 150 -17.82 7.30 2.42
CA ILE A 150 -16.78 8.26 2.81
C ILE A 150 -17.12 8.82 4.20
N LEU A 151 -16.15 8.73 5.11
CA LEU A 151 -16.20 9.27 6.46
C LEU A 151 -15.17 10.39 6.60
N VAL A 152 -15.52 11.44 7.35
CA VAL A 152 -14.62 12.55 7.67
C VAL A 152 -14.54 12.76 9.18
N THR A 153 -13.35 13.08 9.67
CA THR A 153 -13.14 13.56 11.03
C THR A 153 -12.25 14.81 11.05
N GLN A 154 -12.54 15.70 12.00
CA GLN A 154 -11.71 16.87 12.35
C GLN A 154 -11.29 16.81 13.82
N THR A 155 -11.40 15.61 14.42
CA THR A 155 -11.27 15.37 15.86
C THR A 155 -10.39 14.17 16.18
N GLY A 156 -9.55 13.75 15.22
CA GLY A 156 -8.67 12.58 15.35
C GLY A 156 -9.45 11.27 15.45
N GLY A 157 -10.71 11.27 14.97
CA GLY A 157 -11.60 10.12 15.00
C GLY A 157 -12.36 9.90 16.32
N THR A 158 -12.32 10.85 17.27
CA THR A 158 -13.26 10.83 18.41
C THR A 158 -14.72 10.98 17.95
N LYS A 159 -14.93 11.63 16.79
CA LYS A 159 -16.18 11.64 16.05
C LYS A 159 -15.91 11.49 14.55
N TRP A 160 -16.54 10.49 13.94
CA TRP A 160 -16.62 10.32 12.49
C TRP A 160 -17.98 10.81 11.99
N THR A 161 -17.98 11.53 10.88
CA THR A 161 -19.21 12.00 10.22
C THR A 161 -19.29 11.35 8.86
N PRO A 162 -20.27 10.45 8.63
CA PRO A 162 -20.56 9.95 7.31
C PRO A 162 -21.02 11.09 6.40
N LEU A 163 -20.52 11.13 5.17
CA LEU A 163 -21.03 12.05 4.15
C LEU A 163 -22.36 11.53 3.59
N VAL A 164 -23.38 11.42 4.45
CA VAL A 164 -24.74 10.94 4.10
C VAL A 164 -25.75 12.09 4.04
N GLN A 165 -25.38 13.29 4.53
CA GLN A 165 -26.28 14.45 4.47
C GLN A 165 -26.14 15.20 3.14
N GLY A 166 -27.15 15.03 2.28
CA GLY A 166 -27.28 15.77 1.02
C GLY A 166 -26.81 15.01 -0.22
N ARG A 167 -27.23 13.74 -0.38
CA ARG A 167 -26.93 12.85 -1.53
C ARG A 167 -27.05 13.51 -2.92
N ALA A 168 -27.88 14.55 -3.07
CA ALA A 168 -28.02 15.30 -4.33
C ALA A 168 -26.88 16.31 -4.58
N ASN A 169 -26.20 16.80 -3.53
CA ASN A 169 -25.19 17.86 -3.61
C ASN A 169 -23.75 17.35 -3.43
N ALA A 170 -23.57 16.13 -2.90
CA ALA A 170 -22.24 15.55 -2.66
C ALA A 170 -21.65 14.83 -3.89
N ASN A 171 -22.46 14.59 -4.95
CA ASN A 171 -22.13 13.76 -6.12
C ASN A 171 -21.58 12.36 -5.75
N ILE A 172 -21.94 11.88 -4.56
CA ILE A 172 -21.71 10.53 -4.07
C ILE A 172 -22.99 10.04 -3.37
N GLY A 173 -23.34 8.77 -3.51
CA GLY A 173 -24.58 8.23 -2.96
C GLY A 173 -24.59 6.70 -2.78
N GLU A 174 -25.58 6.19 -2.06
CA GLU A 174 -25.86 4.74 -2.00
C GLU A 174 -26.01 4.19 -3.42
N GLY A 175 -25.18 3.19 -3.75
CA GLY A 175 -25.10 2.59 -5.09
C GLY A 175 -23.91 3.07 -5.93
N ASP A 176 -23.13 4.05 -5.45
CA ASP A 176 -21.79 4.30 -6.00
C ASP A 176 -20.91 3.04 -5.83
N PRO A 177 -19.99 2.80 -6.79
CA PRO A 177 -18.97 1.76 -6.64
C PRO A 177 -18.17 1.95 -5.34
N GLY A 178 -17.69 0.83 -4.78
CA GLY A 178 -16.80 0.84 -3.63
C GLY A 178 -15.53 1.66 -3.89
N PHE A 179 -15.08 2.41 -2.89
CA PHE A 179 -13.80 3.10 -2.91
C PHE A 179 -12.76 2.26 -2.18
N TRP A 180 -11.61 2.04 -2.81
CA TRP A 180 -10.53 1.21 -2.29
C TRP A 180 -9.47 2.02 -1.55
N ASP A 181 -9.18 3.25 -2.02
CA ASP A 181 -8.12 4.08 -1.44
C ASP A 181 -8.46 5.58 -1.50
N ILE A 182 -7.84 6.35 -0.62
CA ILE A 182 -8.03 7.78 -0.42
C ILE A 182 -6.72 8.46 -0.05
N GLN A 183 -6.47 9.63 -0.63
CA GLN A 183 -5.32 10.44 -0.24
C GLN A 183 -5.62 11.93 -0.31
N PHE A 184 -5.06 12.70 0.61
CA PHE A 184 -5.07 14.16 0.57
C PHE A 184 -3.65 14.72 0.49
N VAL A 185 -3.49 15.84 -0.21
CA VAL A 185 -2.24 16.61 -0.29
C VAL A 185 -2.31 17.93 0.45
N THR A 186 -3.54 18.40 0.72
CA THR A 186 -3.83 19.50 1.64
C THR A 186 -5.10 19.16 2.42
N PRO A 187 -5.42 19.89 3.51
CA PRO A 187 -6.68 19.66 4.23
C PRO A 187 -7.95 19.88 3.39
N GLN A 188 -7.85 20.48 2.20
CA GLN A 188 -8.99 20.73 1.31
C GLN A 188 -8.99 19.84 0.06
N LYS A 189 -7.82 19.38 -0.40
CA LYS A 189 -7.66 18.73 -1.69
C LYS A 189 -7.22 17.28 -1.54
N GLY A 190 -8.03 16.38 -2.10
CA GLY A 190 -7.79 14.94 -2.05
C GLY A 190 -8.53 14.17 -3.15
N TRP A 191 -8.18 12.90 -3.29
CA TRP A 191 -8.71 11.99 -4.30
C TRP A 191 -9.12 10.67 -3.67
N VAL A 192 -10.13 10.04 -4.26
CA VAL A 192 -10.54 8.66 -3.99
C VAL A 192 -10.53 7.87 -5.30
N VAL A 193 -10.18 6.59 -5.20
CA VAL A 193 -10.22 5.65 -6.31
C VAL A 193 -11.00 4.40 -5.94
N GLY A 194 -11.55 3.71 -6.94
CA GLY A 194 -12.51 2.64 -6.69
C GLY A 194 -12.80 1.75 -7.89
N GLU A 195 -13.94 1.06 -7.79
CA GLU A 195 -14.40 0.15 -8.84
C GLU A 195 -14.75 0.90 -10.14
N ASN A 196 -14.74 0.19 -11.26
CA ASN A 196 -15.15 0.68 -12.59
C ASN A 196 -14.40 1.95 -13.04
N GLY A 197 -13.09 2.03 -12.81
CA GLY A 197 -12.27 3.19 -13.20
C GLY A 197 -12.56 4.47 -12.43
N THR A 198 -13.29 4.38 -11.30
CA THR A 198 -13.75 5.56 -10.57
C THR A 198 -12.56 6.32 -9.98
N ILE A 199 -12.46 7.61 -10.32
CA ILE A 199 -11.62 8.59 -9.65
C ILE A 199 -12.50 9.79 -9.31
N LYS A 200 -12.55 10.22 -8.04
CA LYS A 200 -13.20 11.48 -7.64
C LYS A 200 -12.22 12.36 -6.88
N MET A 201 -12.35 13.67 -7.05
CA MET A 201 -11.51 14.68 -6.40
C MET A 201 -12.35 15.63 -5.57
N THR A 202 -11.89 15.99 -4.38
CA THR A 202 -12.47 17.05 -3.56
C THR A 202 -11.55 18.26 -3.50
N ALA A 203 -12.14 19.45 -3.41
CA ALA A 203 -11.43 20.71 -3.21
C ALA A 203 -11.94 21.47 -1.97
N ASP A 204 -12.76 20.83 -1.13
CA ASP A 204 -13.41 21.42 0.04
C ASP A 204 -13.35 20.53 1.29
N GLY A 205 -12.35 19.64 1.36
CA GLY A 205 -12.09 18.77 2.50
C GLY A 205 -13.01 17.56 2.57
N GLY A 206 -13.54 17.12 1.42
CA GLY A 206 -14.41 15.96 1.31
C GLY A 206 -15.90 16.27 1.54
N LYS A 207 -16.31 17.54 1.47
CA LYS A 207 -17.74 17.91 1.53
C LYS A 207 -18.43 17.66 0.20
N THR A 208 -17.73 17.89 -0.90
CA THR A 208 -18.16 17.55 -2.26
C THR A 208 -17.04 16.84 -3.02
N TRP A 209 -17.44 15.97 -3.94
CA TRP A 209 -16.53 15.18 -4.78
C TRP A 209 -16.90 15.33 -6.24
N VAL A 210 -15.91 15.52 -7.11
CA VAL A 210 -16.10 15.71 -8.54
C VAL A 210 -15.45 14.55 -9.27
N ALA A 211 -16.24 13.79 -10.04
CA ALA A 211 -15.72 12.71 -10.87
C ALA A 211 -14.68 13.25 -11.86
N GLN A 212 -13.54 12.57 -11.93
CA GLN A 212 -12.49 12.84 -12.89
C GLN A 212 -12.60 11.83 -14.03
N LYS A 213 -12.45 12.30 -15.28
CA LYS A 213 -12.47 11.40 -16.43
C LYS A 213 -11.18 10.58 -16.43
N CYS A 214 -11.31 9.30 -16.12
CA CYS A 214 -10.26 8.31 -16.24
C CYS A 214 -10.37 7.62 -17.59
N ASN A 215 -9.27 7.41 -18.31
CA ASN A 215 -9.27 6.76 -19.63
C ASN A 215 -9.18 5.23 -19.51
N THR A 216 -9.85 4.65 -18.51
CA THR A 216 -9.97 3.21 -18.27
C THR A 216 -11.23 2.94 -17.45
N ASP A 217 -11.82 1.75 -17.63
CA ASP A 217 -12.93 1.24 -16.83
C ASP A 217 -12.46 0.17 -15.82
N SER A 218 -11.16 -0.14 -15.78
CA SER A 218 -10.56 -1.11 -14.85
C SER A 218 -10.71 -0.64 -13.40
N ASN A 219 -10.88 -1.58 -12.47
CA ASN A 219 -10.87 -1.26 -11.04
C ASN A 219 -9.53 -0.65 -10.63
N LEU A 220 -9.56 0.42 -9.82
CA LEU A 220 -8.38 1.10 -9.30
C LEU A 220 -8.28 0.85 -7.80
N SER A 221 -7.14 0.31 -7.36
CA SER A 221 -6.93 -0.15 -5.99
C SER A 221 -6.18 0.82 -5.10
N ALA A 222 -5.28 1.63 -5.66
CA ALA A 222 -4.49 2.59 -4.88
C ALA A 222 -4.21 3.88 -5.66
N VAL A 223 -4.03 4.98 -4.93
CA VAL A 223 -3.77 6.32 -5.46
C VAL A 223 -2.65 7.00 -4.69
N LYS A 224 -1.71 7.60 -5.44
CA LYS A 224 -0.62 8.40 -4.87
C LYS A 224 -0.41 9.69 -5.63
N PHE A 225 -0.45 10.80 -4.91
CA PHE A 225 -0.07 12.14 -5.31
C PHE A 225 1.16 12.57 -4.51
N VAL A 226 2.13 13.14 -5.21
CA VAL A 226 3.33 13.74 -4.60
C VAL A 226 3.17 15.24 -4.38
N ASN A 227 2.19 15.86 -5.07
CA ASN A 227 1.76 17.23 -4.86
C ASN A 227 0.35 17.43 -5.44
N GLU A 228 -0.11 18.67 -5.47
CA GLU A 228 -1.44 19.04 -5.97
C GLU A 228 -1.73 18.75 -7.45
N ASN A 229 -0.70 18.49 -8.25
CA ASN A 229 -0.81 18.35 -9.70
C ASN A 229 -0.42 16.95 -10.19
N VAL A 230 0.58 16.34 -9.58
CA VAL A 230 1.18 15.09 -10.05
C VAL A 230 0.77 13.91 -9.18
N GLY A 231 0.17 12.90 -9.81
CA GLY A 231 -0.26 11.67 -9.15
C GLY A 231 -0.50 10.50 -10.08
N TRP A 232 -0.65 9.32 -9.48
CA TRP A 232 -0.83 8.03 -10.12
C TRP A 232 -1.96 7.26 -9.44
N ALA A 233 -2.66 6.43 -10.20
CA ALA A 233 -3.53 5.39 -9.68
C ALA A 233 -3.25 4.06 -10.41
N VAL A 234 -3.37 2.96 -9.68
CA VAL A 234 -3.05 1.62 -10.18
C VAL A 234 -4.18 0.64 -9.90
N GLY A 235 -4.25 -0.46 -10.64
CA GLY A 235 -5.28 -1.46 -10.40
C GLY A 235 -5.25 -2.66 -11.34
N GLU A 236 -6.44 -3.14 -11.67
CA GLU A 236 -6.68 -4.39 -12.41
C GLU A 236 -6.06 -4.37 -13.82
N GLY A 237 -5.58 -5.54 -14.27
CA GLY A 237 -5.13 -5.74 -15.66
C GLY A 237 -3.85 -4.99 -16.01
N GLY A 238 -2.96 -4.78 -15.04
CA GLY A 238 -1.71 -4.05 -15.19
C GLY A 238 -1.91 -2.54 -15.36
N THR A 239 -3.08 -2.02 -14.98
CA THR A 239 -3.45 -0.61 -15.18
C THR A 239 -2.61 0.31 -14.32
N ILE A 240 -2.01 1.31 -14.97
CA ILE A 240 -1.40 2.48 -14.34
C ILE A 240 -1.91 3.70 -15.08
N VAL A 241 -2.50 4.66 -14.36
CA VAL A 241 -2.87 5.97 -14.90
C VAL A 241 -2.14 7.06 -14.15
N ALA A 242 -1.75 8.12 -14.84
CA ALA A 242 -1.05 9.25 -14.25
C ALA A 242 -1.67 10.58 -14.66
N THR A 243 -1.55 11.58 -13.79
CA THR A 243 -1.96 12.96 -14.03
C THR A 243 -0.81 13.90 -13.70
N THR A 244 -0.77 15.03 -14.42
CA THR A 244 0.15 16.14 -14.14
C THR A 244 -0.59 17.48 -14.01
N ASP A 245 -1.93 17.44 -13.93
CA ASP A 245 -2.81 18.61 -13.87
C ASP A 245 -3.85 18.55 -12.72
N GLY A 246 -3.57 17.71 -11.72
CA GLY A 246 -4.40 17.55 -10.52
C GLY A 246 -5.63 16.68 -10.73
N GLY A 247 -5.56 15.76 -11.69
CA GLY A 247 -6.61 14.80 -12.01
C GLY A 247 -7.60 15.28 -13.07
N LYS A 248 -7.44 16.48 -13.64
CA LYS A 248 -8.33 16.96 -14.72
C LYS A 248 -8.21 16.07 -15.95
N THR A 249 -7.00 15.57 -16.22
CA THR A 249 -6.73 14.54 -17.21
C THR A 249 -5.87 13.43 -16.62
N TRP A 250 -6.19 12.19 -17.01
CA TRP A 250 -5.47 10.98 -16.65
C TRP A 250 -5.00 10.26 -17.91
N THR A 251 -3.72 9.90 -17.97
CA THR A 251 -3.11 9.20 -19.10
C THR A 251 -2.68 7.81 -18.67
N VAL A 252 -3.05 6.79 -19.44
CA VAL A 252 -2.61 5.40 -19.21
C VAL A 252 -1.11 5.30 -19.49
N GLN A 253 -0.38 4.71 -18.54
CA GLN A 253 1.03 4.38 -18.68
C GLN A 253 1.19 2.90 -19.00
N ASN A 254 2.16 2.56 -19.85
CA ASN A 254 2.44 1.17 -20.19
C ASN A 254 3.28 0.52 -19.07
N SER A 255 2.68 -0.38 -18.31
CA SER A 255 3.35 -1.18 -17.28
C SER A 255 4.19 -2.32 -17.87
N GLY A 256 3.96 -2.68 -19.14
CA GLY A 256 4.50 -3.88 -19.77
C GLY A 256 3.80 -5.18 -19.35
N LEU A 257 2.72 -5.08 -18.57
CA LEU A 257 1.96 -6.17 -17.97
C LEU A 257 0.46 -5.98 -18.25
N SER A 258 -0.30 -7.06 -18.32
CA SER A 258 -1.73 -7.01 -18.71
C SER A 258 -2.64 -8.00 -17.97
N GLU A 259 -2.10 -8.83 -17.08
CA GLU A 259 -2.84 -9.86 -16.35
C GLU A 259 -2.80 -9.63 -14.82
N GLU A 260 -1.88 -8.80 -14.36
CA GLU A 260 -1.57 -8.54 -12.97
C GLU A 260 -2.54 -7.55 -12.35
N TRP A 261 -3.07 -7.86 -11.17
CA TRP A 261 -3.71 -6.84 -10.35
C TRP A 261 -2.66 -6.09 -9.53
N PHE A 262 -2.60 -4.76 -9.67
CA PHE A 262 -1.76 -3.91 -8.83
C PHE A 262 -2.55 -3.41 -7.61
N TYR A 263 -2.00 -3.63 -6.42
CA TYR A 263 -2.68 -3.31 -5.16
C TYR A 263 -2.11 -2.05 -4.48
N GLY A 264 -0.81 -1.78 -4.66
CA GLY A 264 -0.13 -0.66 -3.99
C GLY A 264 0.71 0.17 -4.95
N VAL A 265 0.79 1.47 -4.67
CA VAL A 265 1.63 2.44 -5.39
C VAL A 265 2.19 3.46 -4.40
N ASP A 266 3.50 3.72 -4.47
CA ASP A 266 4.10 4.82 -3.72
C ASP A 266 5.20 5.51 -4.52
N PHE A 267 5.33 6.82 -4.32
CA PHE A 267 6.28 7.68 -5.01
C PHE A 267 7.02 8.55 -4.01
N VAL A 268 8.36 8.48 -4.05
CA VAL A 268 9.25 9.31 -3.22
C VAL A 268 9.41 10.72 -3.79
N SER A 269 9.13 10.88 -5.08
CA SER A 269 9.23 12.14 -5.83
C SER A 269 8.38 12.07 -7.10
N GLU A 270 8.35 13.15 -7.88
CA GLU A 270 7.69 13.12 -9.19
C GLU A 270 8.30 12.11 -10.17
N GLN A 271 9.53 11.64 -9.93
CA GLN A 271 10.26 10.80 -10.87
C GLN A 271 10.44 9.36 -10.43
N GLU A 272 10.55 9.12 -9.14
CA GLU A 272 10.85 7.79 -8.61
C GLU A 272 9.66 7.24 -7.82
N GLY A 273 9.23 6.03 -8.19
CA GLY A 273 8.11 5.35 -7.56
C GLY A 273 8.06 3.86 -7.88
N PHE A 274 7.21 3.18 -7.13
CA PHE A 274 7.06 1.73 -7.17
C PHE A 274 5.59 1.34 -7.27
N VAL A 275 5.33 0.22 -7.93
CA VAL A 275 4.01 -0.41 -8.01
C VAL A 275 4.16 -1.88 -7.66
N VAL A 276 3.22 -2.40 -6.86
CA VAL A 276 3.25 -3.79 -6.40
C VAL A 276 1.94 -4.50 -6.67
N GLY A 277 1.99 -5.82 -6.84
CA GLY A 277 0.79 -6.58 -7.13
C GLY A 277 0.91 -8.09 -7.11
N ASP A 278 -0.02 -8.73 -7.82
CA ASP A 278 -0.09 -10.17 -7.99
C ASP A 278 1.20 -10.77 -8.54
N TYR A 279 1.37 -12.07 -8.28
CA TYR A 279 2.53 -12.85 -8.73
C TYR A 279 3.85 -12.21 -8.34
N SER A 280 3.99 -11.73 -7.10
CA SER A 280 5.19 -11.11 -6.55
C SER A 280 5.71 -9.94 -7.38
N THR A 281 4.81 -9.24 -8.08
CA THR A 281 5.18 -8.20 -9.04
C THR A 281 5.63 -6.95 -8.30
N ILE A 282 6.80 -6.43 -8.67
CA ILE A 282 7.29 -5.12 -8.27
C ILE A 282 7.80 -4.41 -9.51
N LEU A 283 7.19 -3.27 -9.82
CA LEU A 283 7.65 -2.33 -10.84
C LEU A 283 8.35 -1.15 -10.18
N HIS A 284 9.38 -0.62 -10.84
CA HIS A 284 10.12 0.57 -10.42
C HIS A 284 10.23 1.52 -11.61
N THR A 285 10.01 2.82 -11.37
CA THR A 285 10.28 3.88 -12.32
C THR A 285 11.22 4.90 -11.72
N THR A 286 12.02 5.53 -12.57
CA THR A 286 12.88 6.68 -12.23
C THR A 286 12.67 7.86 -13.17
N ASP A 287 11.58 7.84 -13.96
CA ASP A 287 11.23 8.86 -14.96
C ASP A 287 9.76 9.29 -14.91
N GLY A 288 9.09 9.09 -13.77
CA GLY A 288 7.69 9.48 -13.53
C GLY A 288 6.68 8.51 -14.15
N GLY A 289 7.10 7.27 -14.42
CA GLY A 289 6.29 6.24 -15.04
C GLY A 289 6.18 6.36 -16.57
N LYS A 290 7.08 7.14 -17.21
CA LYS A 290 7.22 7.08 -18.67
C LYS A 290 7.71 5.69 -19.09
N THR A 291 8.57 5.09 -18.27
CA THR A 291 8.95 3.69 -18.35
C THR A 291 8.86 3.03 -16.98
N TRP A 292 8.43 1.76 -16.98
CA TRP A 292 8.35 0.91 -15.81
C TRP A 292 9.23 -0.32 -16.00
N LYS A 293 10.14 -0.55 -15.04
CA LYS A 293 11.02 -1.72 -15.02
C LYS A 293 10.46 -2.76 -14.06
N VAL A 294 10.31 -4.00 -14.52
CA VAL A 294 9.98 -5.15 -13.67
C VAL A 294 11.23 -5.54 -12.86
N GLU A 295 11.24 -5.25 -11.56
CA GLU A 295 12.33 -5.62 -10.65
C GLU A 295 12.10 -7.01 -10.02
N ARG A 296 10.84 -7.41 -9.86
CA ARG A 296 10.46 -8.72 -9.34
C ARG A 296 9.18 -9.22 -10.00
N THR A 297 9.12 -10.53 -10.25
CA THR A 297 7.89 -11.25 -10.59
C THR A 297 8.09 -12.74 -10.31
N GLY A 298 7.04 -13.41 -9.85
CA GLY A 298 6.91 -14.85 -9.67
C GLY A 298 6.80 -15.61 -11.00
N LYS A 299 6.78 -14.89 -12.13
CA LYS A 299 7.06 -15.47 -13.46
C LYS A 299 8.56 -15.81 -13.61
N THR A 300 9.44 -15.24 -12.78
CA THR A 300 10.86 -15.59 -12.70
C THR A 300 11.05 -16.92 -11.95
N LYS A 301 11.87 -17.81 -12.51
CA LYS A 301 12.18 -19.10 -11.90
C LYS A 301 12.81 -18.92 -10.51
N GLY A 302 12.27 -19.63 -9.51
CA GLY A 302 12.78 -19.62 -8.13
C GLY A 302 12.19 -18.51 -7.25
N VAL A 303 11.31 -17.67 -7.77
CA VAL A 303 10.54 -16.72 -6.98
C VAL A 303 9.21 -17.36 -6.60
N GLU A 304 8.96 -17.50 -5.31
CA GLU A 304 7.65 -17.89 -4.79
C GLU A 304 6.60 -16.85 -5.21
N LYS A 305 5.45 -17.32 -5.67
CA LYS A 305 4.33 -16.47 -6.08
C LYS A 305 3.50 -16.12 -4.85
N VAL A 306 3.57 -14.86 -4.46
CA VAL A 306 2.73 -14.26 -3.41
C VAL A 306 2.11 -12.99 -3.95
N THR A 307 0.92 -12.63 -3.48
CA THR A 307 0.39 -11.29 -3.74
C THR A 307 1.07 -10.29 -2.80
N ILE A 308 1.54 -9.18 -3.36
CA ILE A 308 2.06 -8.03 -2.62
C ILE A 308 0.95 -6.98 -2.58
N TYR A 309 0.53 -6.61 -1.37
CA TYR A 309 -0.66 -5.80 -1.15
C TYR A 309 -0.37 -4.31 -1.09
N ASP A 310 0.78 -3.91 -0.53
CA ASP A 310 1.10 -2.49 -0.36
C ASP A 310 2.61 -2.25 -0.33
N ILE A 311 2.98 -0.99 -0.57
CA ILE A 311 4.36 -0.52 -0.58
C ILE A 311 4.47 0.87 0.06
N SER A 312 5.50 1.06 0.87
CA SER A 312 5.86 2.38 1.41
C SER A 312 7.32 2.69 1.11
N ALA A 313 7.55 3.82 0.48
CA ALA A 313 8.84 4.35 0.08
C ALA A 313 9.10 5.69 0.79
N PRO A 314 9.67 5.67 2.01
CA PRO A 314 9.87 6.89 2.80
C PRO A 314 10.92 7.85 2.23
N LYS A 315 11.84 7.35 1.38
CA LYS A 315 12.86 8.17 0.70
C LYS A 315 13.44 7.42 -0.51
N PRO A 316 14.17 8.11 -1.41
CA PRO A 316 14.86 7.46 -2.51
C PRO A 316 15.71 6.27 -2.03
N ASN A 317 15.70 5.18 -2.79
CA ASN A 317 16.43 3.95 -2.47
C ASN A 317 16.01 3.21 -1.18
N VAL A 318 14.89 3.58 -0.56
CA VAL A 318 14.33 2.86 0.59
C VAL A 318 12.85 2.61 0.35
N ALA A 319 12.47 1.34 0.22
CA ALA A 319 11.08 0.94 0.08
C ALA A 319 10.83 -0.40 0.77
N PHE A 320 9.61 -0.59 1.25
CA PHE A 320 9.16 -1.79 1.94
C PHE A 320 7.84 -2.24 1.34
N ALA A 321 7.74 -3.52 0.99
CA ALA A 321 6.55 -4.10 0.39
C ALA A 321 6.02 -5.24 1.26
N VAL A 322 4.71 -5.28 1.47
CA VAL A 322 4.06 -6.24 2.36
C VAL A 322 3.15 -7.19 1.58
N ALA A 323 3.11 -8.44 2.01
CA ALA A 323 2.55 -9.52 1.21
C ALA A 323 1.85 -10.59 2.05
N GLN A 324 1.37 -11.62 1.34
CA GLN A 324 0.79 -12.82 1.93
C GLN A 324 1.70 -13.47 2.98
N TRP A 325 1.05 -14.14 3.92
CA TRP A 325 1.65 -14.89 5.03
C TRP A 325 2.57 -14.07 5.94
N GLY A 326 2.46 -12.75 5.93
CA GLY A 326 3.32 -11.88 6.75
C GLY A 326 4.68 -11.57 6.16
N LEU A 327 4.91 -11.91 4.88
CA LEU A 327 6.16 -11.57 4.20
C LEU A 327 6.32 -10.05 4.09
N ILE A 328 7.50 -9.55 4.43
CA ILE A 328 7.91 -8.16 4.18
C ILE A 328 9.21 -8.17 3.39
N LEU A 329 9.22 -7.45 2.27
CA LEU A 329 10.39 -7.25 1.43
C LEU A 329 10.95 -5.84 1.63
N LYS A 330 12.26 -5.69 1.59
CA LYS A 330 12.97 -4.41 1.65
C LYS A 330 13.81 -4.21 0.40
N TYR A 331 13.72 -3.00 -0.17
CA TYR A 331 14.52 -2.59 -1.30
C TYR A 331 15.97 -2.28 -0.89
N ASN A 332 16.92 -2.92 -1.57
CA ASN A 332 18.36 -2.75 -1.43
C ASN A 332 18.94 -2.57 -2.86
N PRO A 333 19.05 -1.32 -3.36
CA PRO A 333 19.34 -1.02 -4.76
C PRO A 333 20.72 -1.43 -5.27
#